data_AF-A0A3D4UY10-F1
#
_entry.id   AF-A0A3D4UY10-F1
#
_cell.length_a   1.000
_cell.length_b   1.000
_cell.length_c   1.000
_cell.angle_alpha   90.00
_cell.angle_beta   90.00
_cell.angle_gamma   90.00
#
_symmetry.space_group_name_H-M   'P 1'
#
loop_
_entity.id
_entity.type
_entity.pdbx_description
1 polymer ?
#
loop_
_entity_poly.entity_id
_entity_poly.type
_entity_poly.pdbx_seq_one_letter_code
_entity_poly.pdbx_strand_id
1 'polypeptide(L)'
;AEEIAELVGEFRGSLSGEHGDGRARAPYIEKVLGKEMMPVLKQVKEIWDPNYIFNPGKIINAKPIEEDLRFSPKYFSKPVDTEFNWRKEGSLNEALELCNGAGVCRKLSESGGTMCPSYMATNDEKDSTRGRANVFRQVFEGDDPEQYKSDELKEALSLCLSCKACKSECPANVDMAKMKSEFMNGWHKTQKRNFSDWFFVNSSKLYGLASLFPALANQFSNLDLSKKMLENIAGISRNRTLPKFAKQTFKSWWKSYECKES
;
A
#
# COMPACT_ATOMS: atom_id res chain seq x y z
N ALA A 1 26.01 -17.54 3.81
CA ALA A 1 26.30 -16.12 3.54
C ALA A 1 27.81 -15.88 3.53
N GLU A 2 28.51 -16.36 4.56
CA GLU A 2 29.96 -16.34 4.64
C GLU A 2 30.69 -16.98 3.43
N GLU A 3 30.34 -18.22 3.07
CA GLU A 3 30.90 -18.91 1.90
C GLU A 3 30.68 -18.14 0.58
N ILE A 4 29.54 -17.45 0.45
CA ILE A 4 29.25 -16.61 -0.73
C ILE A 4 30.16 -15.38 -0.75
N ALA A 5 30.40 -14.75 0.39
CA ALA A 5 31.30 -13.61 0.49
C ALA A 5 32.74 -13.98 0.15
N GLU A 6 33.19 -15.17 0.58
CA GLU A 6 34.50 -15.71 0.24
C GLU A 6 34.62 -15.98 -1.26
N LEU A 7 33.64 -16.66 -1.85
CA LEU A 7 33.60 -16.93 -3.29
C LEU A 7 33.64 -15.63 -4.11
N VAL A 8 32.84 -14.62 -3.74
CA VAL A 8 32.86 -13.31 -4.42
C VAL A 8 34.24 -12.66 -4.32
N GLY A 9 34.89 -12.74 -3.14
CA GLY A 9 36.24 -12.24 -2.92
C GLY A 9 37.30 -12.95 -3.78
N GLU A 10 37.22 -14.27 -3.93
CA GLU A 10 38.13 -15.07 -4.78
C GLU A 10 38.13 -14.58 -6.23
N PHE A 11 36.97 -14.23 -6.75
CA PHE A 11 36.81 -13.70 -8.11
C PHE A 11 36.98 -12.17 -8.20
N ARG A 12 37.43 -11.51 -7.13
CA ARG A 12 37.55 -10.03 -7.05
C ARG A 12 36.25 -9.30 -7.39
N GLY A 13 35.12 -9.93 -7.08
CA GLY A 13 33.79 -9.37 -7.29
C GLY A 13 33.38 -8.41 -6.18
N SER A 14 32.15 -7.91 -6.26
CA SER A 14 31.56 -7.06 -5.21
C SER A 14 30.32 -7.73 -4.63
N LEU A 15 30.17 -7.67 -3.30
CA LEU A 15 28.96 -8.14 -2.60
C LEU A 15 27.73 -7.25 -2.84
N SER A 16 27.96 -6.03 -3.35
CA SER A 16 26.97 -4.99 -3.55
C SER A 16 27.24 -4.18 -4.82
N GLY A 17 26.19 -3.71 -5.46
CA GLY A 17 26.24 -2.82 -6.63
C GLY A 17 25.92 -1.38 -6.23
N GLU A 18 24.86 -0.82 -6.82
CA GLU A 18 24.36 0.53 -6.52
C GLU A 18 23.60 0.61 -5.18
N HIS A 19 23.00 -0.51 -4.77
CA HIS A 19 22.20 -0.60 -3.55
C HIS A 19 22.63 -1.85 -2.78
N GLY A 20 22.68 -1.75 -1.45
CA GLY A 20 22.56 -2.95 -0.62
C GLY A 20 23.63 -3.21 0.44
N ASP A 21 24.57 -2.32 0.72
CA ASP A 21 25.53 -2.47 1.82
C ASP A 21 24.93 -2.23 3.22
N GLY A 22 23.64 -2.49 3.36
CA GLY A 22 22.95 -2.47 4.64
C GLY A 22 23.35 -3.64 5.55
N ARG A 23 22.51 -3.92 6.54
CA ARG A 23 22.76 -4.88 7.63
C ARG A 23 23.25 -6.25 7.15
N ALA A 24 22.61 -6.78 6.11
CA ALA A 24 22.85 -8.14 5.64
C ALA A 24 24.24 -8.33 5.01
N ARG A 25 24.93 -7.26 4.61
CA ARG A 25 26.24 -7.32 3.94
C ARG A 25 27.35 -6.69 4.76
N ALA A 26 27.03 -5.75 5.64
CA ALA A 26 28.00 -5.01 6.44
C ALA A 26 29.04 -5.90 7.17
N PRO A 27 28.69 -7.08 7.76
CA PRO A 27 29.68 -7.97 8.38
C PRO A 27 30.74 -8.51 7.44
N TYR A 28 30.48 -8.52 6.13
CA TYR A 28 31.34 -9.13 5.12
C TYR A 28 32.10 -8.10 4.26
N ILE A 29 31.94 -6.80 4.52
CA ILE A 29 32.57 -5.74 3.71
C ILE A 29 34.09 -5.82 3.76
N GLU A 30 34.67 -6.16 4.92
CA GLU A 30 36.11 -6.36 5.06
C GLU A 30 36.63 -7.48 4.14
N LYS A 31 35.84 -8.54 3.92
CA LYS A 31 36.25 -9.66 3.06
C LYS A 31 36.40 -9.24 1.59
N VAL A 32 35.65 -8.22 1.16
CA VAL A 32 35.66 -7.73 -0.23
C VAL A 32 36.62 -6.56 -0.41
N LEU A 33 36.61 -5.59 0.51
CA LEU A 33 37.40 -4.37 0.40
C LEU A 33 38.79 -4.49 1.03
N GLY A 34 39.02 -5.51 1.85
CA GLY A 34 40.26 -5.73 2.57
C GLY A 34 40.37 -4.93 3.88
N LYS A 35 41.18 -5.47 4.80
CA LYS A 35 41.46 -4.87 6.12
C LYS A 35 41.99 -3.45 6.05
N GLU A 36 42.77 -3.15 5.01
CA GLU A 36 43.39 -1.83 4.81
C GLU A 36 42.37 -0.73 4.49
N MET A 37 41.20 -1.09 3.95
CA MET A 37 40.17 -0.12 3.58
C MET A 37 39.27 0.27 4.75
N MET A 38 39.11 -0.60 5.74
CA MET A 38 38.23 -0.37 6.89
C MET A 38 38.57 0.90 7.69
N PRO A 39 39.86 1.23 7.96
CA PRO A 39 40.24 2.50 8.59
C PRO A 39 39.82 3.73 7.78
N VAL A 40 39.91 3.68 6.44
CA VAL A 40 39.54 4.80 5.57
C VAL A 40 38.02 5.04 5.63
N LEU A 41 37.22 3.98 5.53
CA LEU A 41 35.77 4.07 5.67
C LEU A 41 35.35 4.61 7.04
N LYS A 42 36.07 4.23 8.10
CA LYS A 42 35.86 4.76 9.45
C LYS A 42 36.19 6.26 9.53
N GLN A 43 37.29 6.71 8.93
CA GLN A 43 37.63 8.14 8.88
C GLN A 43 36.54 8.95 8.16
N VAL A 44 36.04 8.47 7.02
CA VAL A 44 34.92 9.13 6.32
C VAL A 44 33.71 9.24 7.25
N LYS A 45 33.38 8.17 7.97
CA LYS A 45 32.29 8.17 8.94
C LYS A 45 32.49 9.21 10.05
N GLU A 46 33.68 9.29 10.62
CA GLU A 46 34.00 10.20 11.73
C GLU A 46 34.03 11.68 11.30
N ILE A 47 34.43 11.96 10.06
CA ILE A 47 34.42 13.33 9.50
C ILE A 47 32.99 13.82 9.31
N TRP A 48 32.13 12.99 8.71
CA TRP A 48 30.77 13.42 8.31
C TRP A 48 29.70 13.16 9.37
N ASP A 49 29.93 12.23 10.29
CA ASP A 49 29.01 11.86 11.34
C ASP A 49 29.77 11.46 12.63
N PRO A 50 30.40 12.43 13.31
CA PRO A 50 31.24 12.18 14.48
C PRO A 50 30.47 11.55 15.65
N ASN A 51 29.15 11.74 15.69
CA ASN A 51 28.27 11.18 16.73
C ASN A 51 27.62 9.84 16.29
N TYR A 52 27.94 9.34 15.10
CA TYR A 52 27.42 8.07 14.56
C TYR A 52 25.87 8.00 14.49
N ILE A 53 25.20 9.13 14.22
CA ILE A 53 23.73 9.25 14.17
C ILE A 53 23.15 8.73 12.84
N PHE A 54 23.85 8.95 11.72
CA PHE A 54 23.38 8.61 10.38
C PHE A 54 23.70 7.16 10.02
N ASN A 55 22.68 6.30 9.94
CA ASN A 55 22.83 4.89 9.56
C ASN A 55 23.79 4.08 10.47
N PRO A 56 23.53 4.02 11.79
CA PRO A 56 24.42 3.38 12.76
C PRO A 56 24.59 1.87 12.53
N GLY A 57 25.81 1.39 12.81
CA GLY A 57 26.17 -0.02 12.71
C GLY A 57 25.97 -0.61 11.32
N LYS A 58 26.24 0.19 10.27
CA LYS A 58 26.36 -0.26 8.88
C LYS A 58 27.72 0.16 8.36
N ILE A 59 28.30 -0.66 7.49
CA ILE A 59 29.65 -0.51 6.95
C ILE A 59 30.74 -0.64 8.02
N ILE A 60 30.69 0.24 9.02
CA ILE A 60 31.60 0.30 10.16
C ILE A 60 30.84 -0.08 11.43
N ASN A 61 31.52 -0.79 12.33
CA ASN A 61 30.95 -1.31 13.57
C ASN A 61 29.66 -2.12 13.32
N ALA A 62 29.70 -2.96 12.29
CA ALA A 62 28.56 -3.80 11.92
C ALA A 62 28.27 -4.82 13.03
N LYS A 63 27.00 -4.92 13.41
CA LYS A 63 26.53 -6.03 14.25
C LYS A 63 26.56 -7.34 13.46
N PRO A 64 26.63 -8.51 14.13
CA PRO A 64 26.41 -9.81 13.49
C PRO A 64 25.14 -9.83 12.63
N ILE A 65 25.14 -10.62 11.55
CA ILE A 65 24.00 -10.69 10.62
C ILE A 65 22.73 -11.25 11.29
N GLU A 66 22.91 -12.02 12.36
CA GLU A 66 21.88 -12.65 13.18
C GLU A 66 21.23 -11.68 14.19
N GLU A 67 21.74 -10.45 14.34
CA GLU A 67 21.17 -9.45 15.23
C GLU A 67 20.13 -8.55 14.56
N ASP A 68 19.22 -8.01 15.39
CA ASP A 68 18.03 -7.21 15.02
C ASP A 68 17.36 -7.67 13.72
N LEU A 69 17.08 -8.98 13.66
CA LEU A 69 16.33 -9.59 12.57
C LEU A 69 14.94 -8.98 12.47
N ARG A 70 14.45 -8.87 11.22
CA ARG A 70 13.07 -8.46 10.95
C ARG A 70 12.05 -9.39 11.59
N PHE A 71 12.37 -10.69 11.63
CA PHE A 71 11.51 -11.72 12.19
C PHE A 71 12.17 -12.30 13.44
N SER A 72 11.38 -12.44 14.50
CA SER A 72 11.81 -13.27 15.62
C SER A 72 11.70 -14.75 15.20
N PRO A 73 12.46 -15.67 15.80
CA PRO A 73 12.25 -17.11 15.60
C PRO A 73 10.83 -17.60 15.95
N LYS A 74 10.05 -16.78 16.67
CA LYS A 74 8.65 -17.06 17.00
C LYS A 74 7.67 -16.48 15.98
N TYR A 75 8.14 -15.70 15.01
CA TYR A 75 7.31 -15.12 13.97
C TYR A 75 6.71 -16.24 13.11
N PHE A 76 5.40 -16.26 13.02
CA PHE A 76 4.68 -17.06 12.05
C PHE A 76 3.44 -16.30 11.62
N SER A 77 2.86 -16.68 10.49
CA SER A 77 1.60 -16.13 10.02
C SER A 77 0.82 -17.26 9.35
N LYS A 78 -0.41 -17.48 9.80
CA LYS A 78 -1.25 -18.54 9.25
C LYS A 78 -1.86 -18.08 7.92
N PRO A 79 -1.91 -18.95 6.90
CA PRO A 79 -2.66 -18.66 5.69
C PRO A 79 -4.11 -18.31 6.01
N VAL A 80 -4.60 -17.24 5.39
CA VAL A 80 -5.98 -16.79 5.52
C VAL A 80 -6.74 -17.04 4.24
N ASP A 81 -8.05 -17.28 4.36
CA ASP A 81 -8.93 -17.33 3.21
C ASP A 81 -8.98 -15.95 2.53
N THR A 82 -8.81 -15.93 1.21
CA THR A 82 -8.70 -14.72 0.39
C THR A 82 -9.62 -14.82 -0.82
N GLU A 83 -10.13 -13.68 -1.29
CA GLU A 83 -10.86 -13.61 -2.55
C GLU A 83 -9.91 -13.52 -3.75
N PHE A 84 -8.76 -12.84 -3.59
CA PHE A 84 -7.77 -12.81 -4.65
C PHE A 84 -6.93 -14.09 -4.66
N ASN A 85 -6.62 -14.58 -5.86
CA ASN A 85 -5.78 -15.78 -6.02
C ASN A 85 -4.26 -15.52 -5.81
N TRP A 86 -3.83 -14.32 -5.43
CA TRP A 86 -2.42 -13.94 -5.18
C TRP A 86 -1.35 -14.48 -6.16
N ARG A 87 -1.70 -14.75 -7.42
CA ARG A 87 -0.87 -15.51 -8.39
C ARG A 87 0.59 -15.08 -8.56
N LYS A 88 0.90 -13.79 -8.43
CA LYS A 88 2.27 -13.28 -8.55
C LYS A 88 3.04 -13.41 -7.23
N GLU A 89 2.34 -13.22 -6.12
CA GLU A 89 2.91 -13.17 -4.78
C GLU A 89 2.88 -14.53 -4.08
N GLY A 90 2.12 -15.52 -4.57
CA GLY A 90 1.90 -16.81 -3.91
C GLY A 90 0.69 -16.76 -2.97
N SER A 91 0.74 -15.89 -1.97
CA SER A 91 -0.29 -15.73 -0.94
C SER A 91 -0.46 -14.28 -0.49
N LEU A 92 -1.52 -13.98 0.28
CA LEU A 92 -1.61 -12.68 0.96
C LEU A 92 -0.41 -12.49 1.90
N ASN A 93 -0.08 -13.50 2.69
CA ASN A 93 1.01 -13.46 3.68
C ASN A 93 2.35 -13.11 3.02
N GLU A 94 2.69 -13.75 1.90
CA GLU A 94 3.89 -13.40 1.12
C GLU A 94 3.81 -11.96 0.57
N ALA A 95 2.64 -11.51 0.13
CA ALA A 95 2.44 -10.13 -0.30
C ALA A 95 2.66 -9.11 0.83
N LEU A 96 2.27 -9.44 2.08
CA LEU A 96 2.53 -8.61 3.26
C LEU A 96 4.04 -8.45 3.51
N GLU A 97 4.84 -9.46 3.14
CA GLU A 97 6.28 -9.47 3.38
C GLU A 97 7.12 -8.76 2.32
N LEU A 98 6.57 -8.49 1.14
CA LEU A 98 7.29 -7.85 0.02
C LEU A 98 7.98 -6.54 0.41
N CYS A 99 7.41 -5.75 1.32
CA CYS A 99 8.00 -4.48 1.73
C CYS A 99 9.38 -4.69 2.36
N ASN A 100 10.46 -4.40 1.61
CA ASN A 100 11.85 -4.53 2.08
C ASN A 100 12.35 -3.32 2.91
N GLY A 101 11.51 -2.31 3.13
CA GLY A 101 11.85 -1.15 3.95
C GLY A 101 12.62 -0.04 3.26
N ALA A 102 12.81 -0.10 1.93
CA ALA A 102 13.60 0.86 1.14
C ALA A 102 13.16 2.34 1.28
N GLY A 103 11.93 2.61 1.72
CA GLY A 103 11.48 3.96 2.05
C GLY A 103 11.14 4.86 0.86
N VAL A 104 11.16 4.34 -0.38
CA VAL A 104 10.75 5.07 -1.61
C VAL A 104 9.34 5.67 -1.48
N CYS A 105 8.48 5.06 -0.67
CA CYS A 105 7.13 5.55 -0.40
C CYS A 105 7.06 6.81 0.46
N ARG A 106 8.17 7.26 1.06
CA ARG A 106 8.28 8.52 1.81
C ARG A 106 8.65 9.70 0.92
N LYS A 107 8.50 9.54 -0.38
CA LYS A 107 8.67 10.59 -1.38
C LYS A 107 7.75 11.77 -1.07
N LEU A 108 8.32 12.98 -1.11
CA LEU A 108 7.59 14.23 -0.94
C LEU A 108 7.04 14.74 -2.28
N SER A 109 6.08 15.66 -2.23
CA SER A 109 5.40 16.17 -3.43
C SER A 109 6.37 16.85 -4.41
N GLU A 110 7.41 17.47 -3.89
CA GLU A 110 8.45 18.21 -4.62
C GLU A 110 9.42 17.28 -5.35
N SER A 111 9.52 16.02 -4.93
CA SER A 111 10.45 15.03 -5.52
C SER A 111 9.94 14.44 -6.85
N GLY A 112 8.69 14.70 -7.22
CA GLY A 112 8.06 14.21 -8.45
C GLY A 112 7.73 12.71 -8.44
N GLY A 113 6.76 12.30 -9.27
CA GLY A 113 6.15 10.96 -9.22
C GLY A 113 4.90 10.93 -8.33
N THR A 114 4.22 9.79 -8.28
CA THR A 114 2.89 9.66 -7.69
C THR A 114 2.91 9.07 -6.28
N MET A 115 3.73 8.03 -6.03
CA MET A 115 3.77 7.20 -4.80
C MET A 115 2.51 7.29 -3.91
N CYS A 116 2.59 7.69 -2.64
CA CYS A 116 1.43 7.85 -1.77
C CYS A 116 1.05 9.34 -1.64
N PRO A 117 -0.02 9.82 -2.31
CA PRO A 117 -0.46 11.21 -2.16
C PRO A 117 -0.88 11.55 -0.73
N SER A 118 -1.43 10.59 0.02
CA SER A 118 -1.76 10.80 1.43
C SER A 118 -0.53 11.06 2.28
N TYR A 119 0.56 10.31 2.08
CA TYR A 119 1.83 10.59 2.76
C TYR A 119 2.36 11.98 2.40
N MET A 120 2.33 12.35 1.11
CA MET A 120 2.80 13.67 0.68
C MET A 120 2.02 14.82 1.32
N ALA A 121 0.73 14.60 1.62
CA ALA A 121 -0.12 15.58 2.27
C ALA A 121 0.05 15.61 3.80
N THR A 122 0.22 14.45 4.45
CA THR A 122 0.25 14.35 5.92
C THR A 122 1.65 14.34 6.51
N ASN A 123 2.64 13.87 5.76
CA ASN A 123 4.00 13.52 6.19
C ASN A 123 4.05 12.49 7.35
N ASP A 124 2.93 11.84 7.66
CA ASP A 124 2.82 10.82 8.69
C ASP A 124 3.22 9.46 8.13
N GLU A 125 4.16 8.77 8.78
CA GLU A 125 4.65 7.47 8.35
C GLU A 125 3.51 6.45 8.13
N LYS A 126 2.43 6.50 8.91
CA LYS A 126 1.29 5.58 8.80
C LYS A 126 0.59 5.67 7.43
N ASP A 127 0.67 6.83 6.77
CA ASP A 127 0.08 7.06 5.45
C ASP A 127 1.00 6.67 4.29
N SER A 128 2.25 6.31 4.57
CA SER A 128 3.17 5.76 3.60
C SER A 128 2.85 4.29 3.28
N THR A 129 3.32 3.79 2.13
CA THR A 129 3.16 2.37 1.79
C THR A 129 3.85 1.47 2.81
N ARG A 130 5.05 1.85 3.28
CA ARG A 130 5.81 1.09 4.29
C ARG A 130 5.10 1.09 5.63
N GLY A 131 4.57 2.23 6.08
CA GLY A 131 3.78 2.31 7.31
C GLY A 131 2.59 1.35 7.26
N ARG A 132 1.78 1.43 6.21
CA ARG A 132 0.65 0.50 6.00
C ARG A 132 1.08 -0.96 5.95
N ALA A 133 2.17 -1.26 5.24
CA ALA A 133 2.70 -2.62 5.16
C ALA A 133 3.16 -3.15 6.53
N ASN A 134 3.72 -2.28 7.39
CA ASN A 134 4.10 -2.67 8.75
C ASN A 134 2.87 -2.96 9.62
N VAL A 135 1.82 -2.13 9.55
CA VAL A 135 0.56 -2.37 10.28
C VAL A 135 -0.10 -3.65 9.79
N PHE A 136 -0.15 -3.86 8.48
CA PHE A 136 -0.63 -5.12 7.90
C PHE A 136 0.08 -6.34 8.47
N ARG A 137 1.42 -6.32 8.50
CA ARG A 137 2.21 -7.44 9.02
C ARG A 137 1.92 -7.71 10.50
N GLN A 138 1.82 -6.66 11.32
CA GLN A 138 1.52 -6.82 12.75
C GLN A 138 0.11 -7.39 12.99
N VAL A 139 -0.88 -6.95 12.21
CA VAL A 139 -2.27 -7.40 12.35
C VAL A 139 -2.48 -8.84 11.85
N PHE A 140 -1.70 -9.27 10.84
CA PHE A 140 -1.77 -10.62 10.27
C PHE A 140 -0.65 -11.54 10.79
N GLU A 141 0.07 -11.13 11.82
CA GLU A 141 1.02 -12.00 12.53
C GLU A 141 0.24 -13.02 13.38
N GLY A 142 0.70 -14.27 13.38
CA GLY A 142 0.10 -15.35 14.15
C GLY A 142 -1.16 -15.95 13.51
N ASP A 143 -2.15 -16.23 14.35
CA ASP A 143 -3.45 -16.85 14.02
C ASP A 143 -4.60 -16.10 14.71
N ASP A 144 -4.54 -14.77 14.73
CA ASP A 144 -5.61 -13.96 15.31
C ASP A 144 -6.88 -14.07 14.44
N PRO A 145 -7.99 -14.65 14.95
CA PRO A 145 -9.24 -14.72 14.20
C PRO A 145 -9.85 -13.34 13.93
N GLU A 146 -9.46 -12.31 14.67
CA GLU A 146 -10.02 -10.96 14.60
C GLU A 146 -9.18 -10.01 13.73
N GLN A 147 -8.16 -10.49 13.01
CA GLN A 147 -7.29 -9.67 12.13
C GLN A 147 -8.07 -8.77 11.14
N TYR A 148 -9.20 -9.23 10.62
CA TYR A 148 -10.07 -8.44 9.73
C TYR A 148 -10.94 -7.39 10.45
N LYS A 149 -10.87 -7.29 11.77
CA LYS A 149 -11.58 -6.32 12.61
C LYS A 149 -10.65 -5.29 13.26
N SER A 150 -9.36 -5.25 12.90
CA SER A 150 -8.42 -4.24 13.40
C SER A 150 -8.81 -2.83 12.94
N ASP A 151 -9.18 -1.99 13.89
CA ASP A 151 -9.45 -0.57 13.67
C ASP A 151 -8.17 0.18 13.29
N GLU A 152 -7.01 -0.24 13.80
CA GLU A 152 -5.70 0.36 13.51
C GLU A 152 -5.33 0.21 12.04
N LEU A 153 -5.53 -0.99 11.47
CA LEU A 153 -5.29 -1.22 10.06
C LEU A 153 -6.31 -0.47 9.18
N LYS A 154 -7.57 -0.45 9.59
CA LYS A 154 -8.59 0.35 8.90
C LYS A 154 -8.24 1.84 8.90
N GLU A 155 -7.75 2.36 10.02
CA GLU A 155 -7.31 3.75 10.15
C GLU A 155 -6.11 4.03 9.24
N ALA A 156 -5.08 3.18 9.24
CA ALA A 156 -3.91 3.31 8.37
C ALA A 156 -4.29 3.29 6.87
N LEU A 157 -5.40 2.62 6.52
CA LEU A 157 -5.91 2.52 5.16
C LEU A 157 -6.93 3.60 4.78
N SER A 158 -7.37 4.42 5.72
CA SER A 158 -8.45 5.40 5.52
C SER A 158 -8.14 6.40 4.41
N LEU A 159 -6.91 6.94 4.38
CA LEU A 159 -6.44 7.89 3.35
C LEU A 159 -5.81 7.21 2.12
N CYS A 160 -5.85 5.88 2.02
CA CYS A 160 -5.37 5.17 0.83
C CYS A 160 -6.41 5.28 -0.30
N LEU A 161 -6.05 5.97 -1.39
CA LEU A 161 -6.92 6.16 -2.55
C LEU A 161 -7.00 4.95 -3.49
N SER A 162 -6.30 3.86 -3.17
CA SER A 162 -6.18 2.67 -4.04
C SER A 162 -5.70 2.97 -5.47
N CYS A 163 -4.91 4.04 -5.65
CA CYS A 163 -4.45 4.52 -6.97
C CYS A 163 -3.38 3.63 -7.64
N LYS A 164 -2.84 2.62 -6.94
CA LYS A 164 -1.80 1.69 -7.43
C LYS A 164 -0.45 2.30 -7.82
N ALA A 165 -0.18 3.55 -7.47
CA ALA A 165 1.15 4.14 -7.64
C ALA A 165 2.23 3.37 -6.86
N CYS A 166 1.93 2.94 -5.63
CA CYS A 166 2.80 2.07 -4.84
C CYS A 166 3.25 0.80 -5.58
N LYS A 167 2.36 0.16 -6.35
CA LYS A 167 2.70 -1.05 -7.11
C LYS A 167 3.73 -0.77 -8.21
N SER A 168 3.58 0.39 -8.86
CA SER A 168 4.31 0.76 -10.07
C SER A 168 5.67 1.39 -9.74
N GLU A 169 5.74 2.22 -8.70
CA GLU A 169 6.95 2.96 -8.33
C GLU A 169 7.76 2.27 -7.23
N CYS A 170 7.19 1.37 -6.42
CA CYS A 170 7.95 0.66 -5.41
C CYS A 170 8.82 -0.41 -6.09
N PRO A 171 10.14 -0.45 -5.83
CA PRO A 171 11.02 -1.49 -6.37
C PRO A 171 10.67 -2.90 -5.87
N ALA A 172 9.98 -3.00 -4.73
CA ALA A 172 9.48 -4.27 -4.20
C ALA A 172 8.07 -4.66 -4.69
N ASN A 173 7.48 -3.89 -5.62
CA ASN A 173 6.14 -4.11 -6.19
C ASN A 173 5.00 -4.33 -5.18
N VAL A 174 5.05 -3.67 -4.02
CA VAL A 174 3.98 -3.72 -3.01
C VAL A 174 2.67 -3.15 -3.59
N ASP A 175 1.63 -3.98 -3.71
CA ASP A 175 0.30 -3.58 -4.22
C ASP A 175 -0.67 -3.29 -3.06
N MET A 176 -0.49 -2.12 -2.43
CA MET A 176 -1.31 -1.69 -1.28
C MET A 176 -2.80 -1.55 -1.63
N ALA A 177 -3.13 -1.30 -2.90
CA ALA A 177 -4.52 -1.21 -3.34
C ALA A 177 -5.20 -2.59 -3.33
N LYS A 178 -4.49 -3.63 -3.78
CA LYS A 178 -4.96 -5.01 -3.73
C LYS A 178 -5.08 -5.49 -2.28
N MET A 179 -4.05 -5.25 -1.46
CA MET A 179 -4.07 -5.58 -0.03
C MET A 179 -5.23 -4.88 0.70
N LYS A 180 -5.43 -3.58 0.47
CA LYS A 180 -6.58 -2.84 1.02
C LYS A 180 -7.91 -3.48 0.59
N SER A 181 -8.04 -3.86 -0.68
CA SER A 181 -9.28 -4.45 -1.20
C SER A 181 -9.59 -5.79 -0.51
N GLU A 182 -8.58 -6.64 -0.28
CA GLU A 182 -8.72 -7.90 0.46
C GLU A 182 -9.13 -7.64 1.92
N PHE A 183 -8.42 -6.74 2.61
CA PHE A 183 -8.76 -6.37 4.00
C PHE A 183 -10.18 -5.82 4.11
N MET A 184 -10.58 -4.88 3.24
CA MET A 184 -11.91 -4.28 3.29
C MET A 184 -13.00 -5.31 2.97
N ASN A 185 -12.73 -6.32 2.13
CA ASN A 185 -13.65 -7.42 1.92
C ASN A 185 -13.87 -8.22 3.22
N GLY A 186 -12.80 -8.65 3.88
CA GLY A 186 -12.89 -9.34 5.17
C GLY A 186 -13.55 -8.48 6.25
N TRP A 187 -13.17 -7.20 6.35
CA TRP A 187 -13.79 -6.22 7.25
C TRP A 187 -15.31 -6.14 7.06
N HIS A 188 -15.79 -6.05 5.83
CA HIS A 188 -17.22 -5.96 5.56
C HIS A 188 -17.99 -7.29 5.68
N LYS A 189 -17.29 -8.42 5.80
CA LYS A 189 -17.91 -9.71 6.20
C LYS A 189 -18.13 -9.79 7.70
N THR A 190 -17.28 -9.12 8.49
CA THR A 190 -17.34 -9.15 9.97
C THR A 190 -18.09 -7.96 10.55
N GLN A 191 -18.10 -6.82 9.86
CA GLN A 191 -18.65 -5.55 10.32
C GLN A 191 -19.84 -5.10 9.47
N LYS A 192 -20.84 -4.49 10.13
CA LYS A 192 -22.01 -3.93 9.43
C LYS A 192 -21.60 -2.74 8.56
N ARG A 193 -22.13 -2.73 7.34
CA ARG A 193 -22.00 -1.58 6.43
C ARG A 193 -22.88 -0.43 6.92
N ASN A 194 -22.34 0.79 6.87
CA ASN A 194 -23.16 1.97 7.10
C ASN A 194 -24.07 2.24 5.88
N PHE A 195 -25.00 3.19 6.01
CA PHE A 195 -25.91 3.50 4.92
C PHE A 195 -25.18 4.01 3.67
N SER A 196 -24.13 4.81 3.83
CA SER A 196 -23.33 5.34 2.71
C SER A 196 -22.73 4.20 1.88
N ASP A 197 -22.09 3.22 2.53
CA ASP A 197 -21.55 2.02 1.88
C ASP A 197 -22.66 1.25 1.13
N TRP A 198 -23.81 1.06 1.78
CA TRP A 198 -24.96 0.41 1.16
C TRP A 198 -25.46 1.15 -0.08
N PHE A 199 -25.54 2.49 -0.02
CA PHE A 199 -25.97 3.36 -1.12
C PHE A 199 -25.05 3.21 -2.33
N PHE A 200 -23.72 3.30 -2.13
CA PHE A 200 -22.77 3.20 -3.22
C PHE A 200 -22.68 1.79 -3.81
N VAL A 201 -22.74 0.74 -2.98
CA VAL A 201 -22.77 -0.66 -3.44
C VAL A 201 -24.00 -0.95 -4.29
N ASN A 202 -25.15 -0.36 -3.95
CA ASN A 202 -26.40 -0.54 -4.69
C ASN A 202 -26.69 0.54 -5.73
N SER A 203 -25.72 1.42 -6.00
CA SER A 203 -25.88 2.56 -6.91
C SER A 203 -26.40 2.16 -8.28
N SER A 204 -25.93 1.07 -8.87
CA SER A 204 -26.41 0.56 -10.17
C SER A 204 -27.91 0.24 -10.17
N LYS A 205 -28.42 -0.39 -9.11
CA LYS A 205 -29.86 -0.69 -8.97
C LYS A 205 -30.68 0.59 -8.75
N LEU A 206 -30.19 1.47 -7.87
CA LEU A 206 -30.82 2.75 -7.55
C LEU A 206 -30.89 3.65 -8.79
N TYR A 207 -29.80 3.72 -9.57
CA TYR A 207 -29.72 4.48 -10.81
C TYR A 207 -30.56 3.85 -11.91
N GLY A 208 -30.66 2.52 -11.95
CA GLY A 208 -31.61 1.81 -12.81
C GLY A 208 -33.05 2.28 -12.55
N LEU A 209 -33.48 2.33 -11.28
CA LEU A 209 -34.81 2.83 -10.90
C LEU A 209 -34.98 4.32 -11.22
N ALA A 210 -33.98 5.15 -10.90
CA ALA A 210 -34.03 6.59 -11.19
C ALA A 210 -34.09 6.88 -12.70
N SER A 211 -33.49 6.02 -13.53
CA SER A 211 -33.51 6.16 -14.99
C SER A 211 -34.88 5.91 -15.63
N LEU A 212 -35.82 5.27 -14.91
CA LEU A 212 -37.21 5.07 -15.38
C LEU A 212 -37.99 6.40 -15.37
N PHE A 213 -37.67 7.29 -14.43
CA PHE A 213 -38.32 8.59 -14.27
C PHE A 213 -37.28 9.73 -14.23
N PRO A 214 -36.53 9.95 -15.32
CA PRO A 214 -35.35 10.82 -15.31
C PRO A 214 -35.71 12.28 -15.03
N ALA A 215 -36.89 12.76 -15.46
CA ALA A 215 -37.35 14.11 -15.16
C ALA A 215 -37.54 14.35 -13.66
N LEU A 216 -38.21 13.42 -12.96
CA LEU A 216 -38.43 13.50 -11.51
C LEU A 216 -37.11 13.34 -10.75
N ALA A 217 -36.27 12.39 -11.15
CA ALA A 217 -34.94 12.19 -10.53
C ALA A 217 -34.07 13.45 -10.66
N ASN A 218 -34.07 14.09 -11.83
CA ASN A 218 -33.33 15.33 -12.07
C ASN A 218 -33.88 16.51 -11.27
N GLN A 219 -35.20 16.65 -11.16
CA GLN A 219 -35.81 17.68 -10.32
C GLN A 219 -35.44 17.47 -8.85
N PHE A 220 -35.62 16.26 -8.34
CA PHE A 220 -35.30 15.92 -6.96
C PHE A 220 -33.81 16.18 -6.66
N SER A 221 -32.90 15.76 -7.53
CA SER A 221 -31.44 15.96 -7.36
C SER A 221 -30.98 17.42 -7.29
N ASN A 222 -31.80 18.36 -7.77
CA ASN A 222 -31.50 19.79 -7.76
C ASN A 222 -32.08 20.53 -6.55
N LEU A 223 -32.97 19.91 -5.76
CA LEU A 223 -33.51 20.52 -4.56
C LEU A 223 -32.45 20.61 -3.46
N ASP A 224 -32.31 21.76 -2.80
CA ASP A 224 -31.35 21.92 -1.70
C ASP A 224 -31.64 20.99 -0.52
N LEU A 225 -32.92 20.66 -0.30
CA LEU A 225 -33.32 19.71 0.74
C LEU A 225 -32.79 18.31 0.44
N SER A 226 -32.83 17.86 -0.81
CA SER A 226 -32.31 16.54 -1.17
C SER A 226 -30.78 16.50 -1.08
N LYS A 227 -30.09 17.58 -1.46
CA LYS A 227 -28.65 17.70 -1.31
C LYS A 227 -28.21 17.66 0.16
N LYS A 228 -28.92 18.36 1.05
CA LYS A 228 -28.69 18.27 2.51
C LYS A 228 -28.93 16.86 3.05
N MET A 229 -29.99 16.20 2.57
CA MET A 229 -30.28 14.83 2.95
C MET A 229 -29.17 13.87 2.50
N LEU A 230 -28.70 13.98 1.25
CA LEU A 230 -27.61 13.18 0.71
C LEU A 230 -26.26 13.45 1.39
N GLU A 231 -26.00 14.69 1.81
CA GLU A 231 -24.80 15.04 2.57
C GLU A 231 -24.77 14.33 3.93
N ASN A 232 -25.88 14.35 4.66
CA ASN A 232 -25.98 13.74 5.99
C ASN A 232 -26.04 12.20 5.95
N ILE A 233 -26.68 11.64 4.93
CA ILE A 233 -26.99 10.20 4.89
C ILE A 233 -25.97 9.42 4.04
N ALA A 234 -25.56 9.97 2.90
CA ALA A 234 -24.66 9.31 1.93
C ALA A 234 -23.28 9.98 1.84
N GLY A 235 -23.00 11.01 2.65
CA GLY A 235 -21.71 11.71 2.66
C GLY A 235 -21.41 12.51 1.37
N ILE A 236 -22.41 12.75 0.52
CA ILE A 236 -22.22 13.50 -0.72
C ILE A 236 -22.36 14.99 -0.43
N SER A 237 -21.24 15.72 -0.47
CA SER A 237 -21.27 17.16 -0.18
C SER A 237 -22.31 17.90 -1.03
N ARG A 238 -23.09 18.77 -0.38
CA ARG A 238 -24.15 19.56 -1.04
C ARG A 238 -23.63 20.50 -2.13
N ASN A 239 -22.34 20.83 -2.09
CA ASN A 239 -21.67 21.68 -3.07
C ASN A 239 -21.36 20.93 -4.38
N ARG A 240 -21.60 19.61 -4.43
CA ARG A 240 -21.41 18.81 -5.64
C ARG A 240 -22.62 18.95 -6.57
N THR A 241 -22.31 19.07 -7.86
CA THR A 241 -23.32 18.96 -8.92
C THR A 241 -23.51 17.48 -9.24
N LEU A 242 -24.73 16.97 -9.04
CA LEU A 242 -25.06 15.59 -9.36
C LEU A 242 -25.26 15.41 -10.87
N PRO A 243 -24.82 14.28 -11.46
CA PRO A 243 -25.04 13.99 -12.87
C PRO A 243 -26.54 13.87 -13.15
N LYS A 244 -26.96 14.38 -14.31
CA LYS A 244 -28.36 14.28 -14.76
C LYS A 244 -28.62 12.93 -15.41
N PHE A 245 -29.77 12.35 -15.10
CA PHE A 245 -30.29 11.19 -15.81
C PHE A 245 -30.77 11.61 -17.20
N ALA A 246 -30.27 10.93 -18.24
CA ALA A 246 -30.71 11.13 -19.61
C ALA A 246 -32.12 10.53 -19.83
N LYS A 247 -32.88 11.09 -20.76
CA LYS A 247 -34.21 10.56 -21.14
C LYS A 247 -34.13 9.18 -21.79
N GLN A 248 -33.04 8.92 -22.52
CA GLN A 248 -32.77 7.64 -23.15
C GLN A 248 -31.49 7.05 -22.53
N THR A 249 -31.58 5.81 -22.08
CA THR A 249 -30.41 5.08 -21.57
C THR A 249 -29.54 4.60 -22.73
N PHE A 250 -28.24 4.40 -22.48
CA PHE A 250 -27.35 3.79 -23.48
C PHE A 250 -27.88 2.42 -23.96
N LYS A 251 -28.38 1.58 -23.05
CA LYS A 251 -28.91 0.25 -23.38
C LYS A 251 -30.15 0.31 -24.28
N SER A 252 -31.08 1.24 -24.03
CA SER A 252 -32.27 1.40 -24.87
C SER A 252 -31.95 2.01 -26.24
N TRP A 253 -31.00 2.94 -26.29
CA TRP A 253 -30.45 3.47 -27.55
C TRP A 253 -29.79 2.35 -28.37
N TRP A 254 -28.90 1.56 -27.77
CA TRP A 254 -28.17 0.48 -28.44
C TRP A 254 -29.12 -0.55 -29.08
N LYS A 255 -30.15 -1.00 -28.36
CA LYS A 255 -31.17 -1.91 -28.91
C LYS A 255 -31.90 -1.32 -30.12
N SER A 256 -32.18 -0.02 -30.09
CA SER A 256 -32.81 0.66 -31.23
C SER A 256 -31.86 0.88 -32.41
N TYR A 257 -30.55 0.82 -32.19
CA TYR A 257 -29.53 0.91 -33.23
C TYR A 257 -29.35 -0.45 -33.93
N GLU A 258 -29.19 -1.55 -33.18
CA GLU A 258 -29.07 -2.91 -33.75
C GLU A 258 -30.31 -3.31 -34.57
N CYS A 259 -31.52 -2.94 -34.11
CA CYS A 259 -32.75 -3.19 -34.87
C CYS A 259 -32.89 -2.35 -36.16
N LYS A 260 -31.98 -1.41 -36.44
CA LYS A 260 -31.95 -0.63 -37.68
C LYS A 260 -30.93 -1.13 -38.70
N GLU A 261 -29.94 -1.93 -38.26
CA GLU A 261 -28.93 -2.54 -39.14
C GLU A 261 -29.28 -4.00 -39.52
N SER A 262 -30.38 -4.55 -38.99
CA SER A 262 -30.97 -5.84 -39.36
C SER A 262 -32.24 -5.66 -40.19
#